data_AF-A0A655X9J1-F1
#
_entry.id   AF-A0A655X9J1-F1
#
_cell.length_a   1.000
_cell.length_b   1.000
_cell.length_c   1.000
_cell.angle_alpha   90.00
_cell.angle_beta   90.00
_cell.angle_gamma   90.00
#
_symmetry.space_group_name_H-M   'P 1'
#
loop_
_entity.id
_entity.type
_entity.pdbx_description
1 polymer ?
#
loop_
_entity_poly.entity_id
_entity_poly.type
_entity_poly.pdbx_seq_one_letter_code
_entity_poly.pdbx_strand_id
1 'polypeptide(L)'
;MGSLILVALESLARQEGAKRLVCNAREDAIPFYAKNGFERRGELTDERGPVRHQQMVKTLDPMANVLRKPEWCTELQDRWGKHIPISDKMGIKIQQYTGYQFQCCAQLNPNLNPHNTLFAGSAFTLATLTGWGMAWLLMRERDLQGDIVLVDSHIRYRHPVVQNPVASTSLDGISGDLDRLESGRKARIVVRVIISSGEVEAIEFIGTYMLIPNYKALVAQKSS
;
A
#
# COMPACT_ATOMS: atom_id res chain seq x y z
N MET A 1 0.13 -25.37 16.71
CA MET A 1 0.35 -25.37 15.24
C MET A 1 -0.72 -24.60 14.47
N GLY A 2 -2.02 -24.81 14.74
CA GLY A 2 -3.11 -24.10 14.03
C GLY A 2 -3.06 -22.56 14.09
N SER A 3 -2.65 -21.96 15.22
CA SER A 3 -2.53 -20.50 15.33
C SER A 3 -1.47 -19.90 14.39
N LEU A 4 -0.34 -20.59 14.16
CA LEU A 4 0.71 -20.10 13.26
C LEU A 4 0.23 -20.05 11.82
N ILE A 5 -0.48 -21.10 11.38
CA ILE A 5 -1.09 -21.15 10.05
C ILE A 5 -2.12 -20.02 9.90
N LEU A 6 -2.95 -19.79 10.93
CA LEU A 6 -3.95 -18.73 10.88
C LEU A 6 -3.31 -17.33 10.78
N VAL A 7 -2.23 -17.08 11.53
CA VAL A 7 -1.45 -15.82 11.43
C VAL A 7 -0.83 -15.66 10.04
N ALA A 8 -0.26 -16.72 9.47
CA ALA A 8 0.31 -16.68 8.13
C ALA A 8 -0.76 -16.41 7.06
N LEU A 9 -1.93 -17.07 7.16
CA LEU A 9 -3.07 -16.84 6.27
C LEU A 9 -3.64 -15.43 6.42
N GLU A 10 -3.72 -14.90 7.64
CA GLU A 10 -4.13 -13.51 7.86
C GLU A 10 -3.14 -12.52 7.23
N SER A 11 -1.83 -12.77 7.36
CA SER A 11 -0.80 -11.94 6.74
C SER A 11 -0.93 -11.95 5.21
N LEU A 12 -1.04 -13.14 4.62
CA LEU A 12 -1.23 -13.31 3.18
C LEU A 12 -2.53 -12.66 2.70
N ALA A 13 -3.63 -12.85 3.42
CA ALA A 13 -4.91 -12.26 3.08
C ALA A 13 -4.86 -10.72 3.10
N ARG A 14 -4.13 -10.11 4.04
CA ARG A 14 -3.87 -8.66 4.03
C ARG A 14 -3.03 -8.23 2.82
N GLN A 15 -1.98 -8.98 2.48
CA GLN A 15 -1.15 -8.71 1.29
C GLN A 15 -1.97 -8.81 -0.01
N GLU A 16 -2.92 -9.73 -0.08
CA GLU A 16 -3.86 -9.88 -1.19
C GLU A 16 -5.05 -8.89 -1.14
N GLY A 17 -5.05 -7.95 -0.20
CA GLY A 17 -6.09 -6.92 -0.07
C GLY A 17 -7.46 -7.46 0.37
N ALA A 18 -7.53 -8.65 0.97
CA ALA A 18 -8.76 -9.23 1.46
C ALA A 18 -9.36 -8.38 2.60
N LYS A 19 -10.66 -8.13 2.54
CA LYS A 19 -11.40 -7.36 3.56
C LYS A 19 -11.79 -8.20 4.78
N ARG A 20 -11.87 -9.52 4.61
CA ARG A 20 -12.30 -10.46 5.64
C ARG A 20 -11.83 -11.87 5.35
N LEU A 21 -11.62 -12.64 6.40
CA LEU A 21 -11.51 -14.10 6.35
C LEU A 21 -12.86 -14.73 6.63
N VAL A 22 -13.17 -15.80 5.90
CA VAL A 22 -14.38 -16.61 6.10
C VAL A 22 -13.97 -18.07 6.13
N CYS A 23 -14.40 -18.80 7.15
CA CYS A 23 -14.28 -20.25 7.19
C CYS A 23 -15.56 -20.89 7.73
N ASN A 24 -15.79 -22.16 7.41
CA ASN A 24 -16.84 -22.95 8.05
C ASN A 24 -16.16 -23.86 9.07
N ALA A 25 -16.23 -23.48 10.34
CA ALA A 25 -15.60 -24.21 11.43
C ALA A 25 -16.52 -25.35 11.89
N ARG A 26 -15.93 -26.52 12.16
CA ARG A 26 -16.61 -27.57 12.92
C ARG A 26 -16.93 -27.06 14.33
N GLU A 27 -17.98 -27.58 14.93
CA GLU A 27 -18.45 -27.17 16.26
C GLU A 27 -17.33 -27.16 17.33
N ASP A 28 -16.49 -28.19 17.34
CA ASP A 28 -15.35 -28.33 18.26
C ASP A 28 -14.22 -27.30 18.03
N ALA A 29 -14.11 -26.76 16.82
CA ALA A 29 -13.12 -25.77 16.44
C ALA A 29 -13.60 -24.32 16.63
N ILE A 30 -14.89 -24.08 16.90
CA ILE A 30 -15.45 -22.72 17.10
C ILE A 30 -14.71 -21.95 18.20
N PRO A 31 -14.41 -22.51 19.38
CA PRO A 31 -13.68 -21.79 20.42
C PRO A 31 -12.29 -21.32 19.97
N PHE A 32 -11.61 -22.11 19.12
CA PHE A 32 -10.31 -21.72 18.56
C PHE A 32 -10.44 -20.49 17.66
N TYR A 33 -11.38 -20.46 16.72
CA TYR A 33 -11.57 -19.31 15.82
C TYR A 33 -12.08 -18.08 16.57
N ALA A 34 -13.02 -18.26 17.51
CA ALA A 34 -13.52 -17.16 18.35
C ALA A 34 -12.39 -16.50 19.16
N LYS A 35 -11.49 -17.30 19.76
CA LYS A 35 -10.31 -16.80 20.47
C LYS A 35 -9.35 -16.00 19.58
N ASN A 36 -9.34 -16.27 18.27
CA ASN A 36 -8.52 -15.55 17.28
C ASN A 36 -9.28 -14.38 16.62
N GLY A 37 -10.41 -13.94 17.19
CA GLY A 37 -11.13 -12.75 16.73
C GLY A 37 -12.10 -12.98 15.58
N PHE A 38 -12.52 -14.22 15.32
CA PHE A 38 -13.61 -14.51 14.39
C PHE A 38 -14.96 -14.41 15.10
N GLU A 39 -15.93 -13.81 14.43
CA GLU A 39 -17.32 -13.74 14.84
C GLU A 39 -18.12 -14.89 14.22
N ARG A 40 -19.05 -15.44 15.00
CA ARG A 40 -20.00 -16.47 14.53
C ARG A 40 -21.06 -15.82 13.63
N ARG A 41 -21.33 -16.40 12.47
CA ARG A 41 -22.37 -15.95 11.54
C ARG A 41 -23.27 -17.12 11.16
N GLY A 42 -24.58 -16.90 11.21
CA GLY A 42 -25.58 -17.95 10.96
C GLY A 42 -25.67 -18.99 12.07
N GLU A 43 -26.44 -20.04 11.83
CA GLU A 43 -26.67 -21.14 12.77
C GLU A 43 -25.71 -22.32 12.53
N LEU A 44 -25.64 -23.24 13.49
CA LEU A 44 -24.96 -24.53 13.31
C LEU A 44 -25.78 -25.40 12.35
N THR A 45 -25.10 -26.01 11.38
CA THR A 45 -25.74 -26.82 10.33
C THR A 45 -25.06 -28.17 10.15
N ASP A 46 -25.87 -29.18 9.84
CA ASP A 46 -25.47 -30.58 9.68
C ASP A 46 -25.47 -31.00 8.18
N GLU A 47 -25.66 -30.02 7.29
CA GLU A 47 -25.79 -30.22 5.83
C GLU A 47 -24.57 -30.87 5.17
N ARG A 48 -23.41 -30.85 5.86
CA ARG A 48 -22.13 -31.37 5.36
C ARG A 48 -21.71 -32.69 6.02
N GLY A 49 -22.64 -33.39 6.68
CA GLY A 49 -22.42 -34.68 7.31
C GLY A 49 -22.63 -34.65 8.83
N PRO A 50 -22.20 -35.68 9.57
CA PRO A 50 -22.55 -35.87 10.98
C PRO A 50 -21.90 -34.84 11.93
N VAL A 51 -20.93 -34.06 11.44
CA VAL A 51 -20.29 -33.01 12.21
C VAL A 51 -20.93 -31.67 11.85
N ARG A 52 -21.40 -30.96 12.87
CA ARG A 52 -22.04 -29.66 12.71
C ARG A 52 -21.01 -28.58 12.41
N HIS A 53 -21.35 -27.65 11.54
CA HIS A 53 -20.48 -26.55 11.14
C HIS A 53 -21.17 -25.20 11.31
N GLN A 54 -20.39 -24.17 11.60
CA GLN A 54 -20.85 -22.79 11.65
C GLN A 54 -19.89 -21.89 10.86
N GLN A 55 -20.43 -20.88 10.17
CA GLN A 55 -19.61 -19.89 9.50
C GLN A 55 -18.96 -18.96 10.53
N MET A 56 -17.67 -18.73 10.37
CA MET A 56 -16.85 -17.83 11.17
C MET A 56 -16.27 -16.76 10.26
N VAL A 57 -16.39 -15.49 10.65
CA VAL A 57 -15.91 -14.34 9.86
C VAL A 57 -15.03 -13.45 10.71
N LYS A 58 -13.87 -13.06 10.20
CA LYS A 58 -13.00 -12.05 10.81
C LYS A 58 -12.74 -10.92 9.83
N THR A 59 -13.09 -9.70 10.20
CA THR A 59 -12.75 -8.51 9.40
C THR A 59 -11.25 -8.25 9.50
N LEU A 60 -10.63 -7.92 8.38
CA LEU A 60 -9.21 -7.56 8.33
C LEU A 60 -9.08 -6.05 8.25
N ASP A 61 -8.39 -5.46 9.21
CA ASP A 61 -7.95 -4.07 9.12
C ASP A 61 -6.71 -4.01 8.21
N PRO A 62 -6.77 -3.32 7.06
CA PRO A 62 -5.64 -3.18 6.16
C PRO A 62 -4.48 -2.38 6.77
N MET A 63 -4.73 -1.54 7.78
CA MET A 63 -3.72 -0.70 8.43
C MET A 63 -3.20 -1.29 9.74
N ALA A 64 -3.61 -2.51 10.12
CA ALA A 64 -3.20 -3.14 11.39
C ALA A 64 -1.68 -3.22 11.59
N ASN A 65 -0.91 -3.24 10.50
CA ASN A 65 0.56 -3.32 10.54
C ASN A 65 1.23 -1.94 10.47
N VAL A 66 0.49 -0.86 10.23
CA VAL A 66 1.03 0.49 10.14
C VAL A 66 1.30 1.02 11.55
N LEU A 67 2.59 1.23 11.86
CA LEU A 67 3.03 1.59 13.21
C LEU A 67 2.79 3.06 13.55
N ARG A 68 2.85 3.95 12.56
CA ARG A 68 2.71 5.39 12.75
C ARG A 68 1.55 5.92 11.93
N LYS A 69 0.65 6.68 12.59
CA LYS A 69 -0.42 7.45 11.94
C LYS A 69 -1.25 6.61 10.92
N PRO A 70 -1.82 5.46 11.34
CA PRO A 70 -2.63 4.60 10.46
C PRO A 70 -3.84 5.34 9.84
N GLU A 71 -4.36 6.37 10.50
CA GLU A 71 -5.42 7.23 10.01
C GLU A 71 -4.99 8.04 8.76
N TRP A 72 -3.73 8.50 8.72
CA TRP A 72 -3.20 9.20 7.55
C TRP A 72 -2.93 8.25 6.39
N CYS A 73 -2.47 7.03 6.69
CA CYS A 73 -2.29 6.00 5.66
C CYS A 73 -3.64 5.58 5.07
N THR A 74 -4.69 5.46 5.88
CA THR A 74 -6.06 5.23 5.40
C THR A 74 -6.50 6.36 4.46
N GLU A 75 -6.34 7.61 4.88
CA GLU A 75 -6.70 8.76 4.05
C GLU A 75 -5.94 8.80 2.72
N LEU A 76 -4.65 8.48 2.75
CA LEU A 76 -3.79 8.40 1.57
C LEU A 76 -4.24 7.28 0.62
N GLN A 77 -4.52 6.09 1.14
CA GLN A 77 -5.02 4.96 0.37
C GLN A 77 -6.37 5.28 -0.28
N ASP A 78 -7.27 5.92 0.46
CA ASP A 78 -8.58 6.36 -0.05
C ASP A 78 -8.44 7.42 -1.14
N ARG A 79 -7.49 8.36 -0.97
CA ARG A 79 -7.17 9.37 -1.99
C ARG A 79 -6.73 8.71 -3.28
N TRP A 80 -5.84 7.71 -3.23
CA TRP A 80 -5.44 6.96 -4.41
C TRP A 80 -6.61 6.22 -5.05
N GLY A 81 -7.44 5.52 -4.26
CA GLY A 81 -8.61 4.81 -4.78
C GLY A 81 -9.63 5.74 -5.47
N LYS A 82 -9.85 6.94 -4.92
CA LYS A 82 -10.79 7.93 -5.47
C LYS A 82 -10.27 8.68 -6.68
N HIS A 83 -9.00 9.09 -6.66
CA HIS A 83 -8.45 10.02 -7.65
C HIS A 83 -7.50 9.38 -8.66
N ILE A 84 -7.02 8.16 -8.40
CA ILE A 84 -6.10 7.40 -9.26
C ILE A 84 -6.65 5.96 -9.42
N PRO A 85 -7.74 5.76 -10.20
CA PRO A 85 -8.42 4.46 -10.27
C PRO A 85 -7.53 3.28 -10.69
N ILE A 86 -6.47 3.55 -11.47
CA ILE A 86 -5.51 2.54 -11.87
C ILE A 86 -4.76 1.93 -10.68
N SER A 87 -4.56 2.69 -9.60
CA SER A 87 -3.87 2.20 -8.39
C SER A 87 -4.60 0.99 -7.76
N ASP A 88 -5.93 1.00 -7.76
CA ASP A 88 -6.74 -0.10 -7.24
C ASP A 88 -6.73 -1.30 -8.18
N LYS A 89 -6.76 -1.08 -9.51
CA LYS A 89 -6.64 -2.16 -10.51
C LYS A 89 -5.30 -2.88 -10.45
N MET A 90 -4.25 -2.15 -10.11
CA MET A 90 -2.92 -2.70 -9.89
C MET A 90 -2.75 -3.34 -8.50
N GLY A 91 -3.75 -3.24 -7.61
CA GLY A 91 -3.67 -3.74 -6.25
C GLY A 91 -2.63 -3.01 -5.40
N ILE A 92 -2.35 -1.72 -5.67
CA ILE A 92 -1.37 -0.96 -4.90
C ILE A 92 -1.94 -0.66 -3.51
N LYS A 93 -1.24 -1.13 -2.47
CA LYS A 93 -1.62 -0.93 -1.08
C LYS A 93 -0.46 -0.39 -0.25
N ILE A 94 -0.79 0.45 0.74
CA ILE A 94 0.17 0.87 1.78
C ILE A 94 0.39 -0.31 2.73
N GLN A 95 1.66 -0.62 3.00
CA GLN A 95 2.04 -1.73 3.86
C GLN A 95 2.54 -1.25 5.23
N GLN A 96 3.32 -0.18 5.25
CA GLN A 96 3.95 0.32 6.47
C GLN A 96 4.27 1.81 6.35
N TYR A 97 4.13 2.52 7.47
CA TYR A 97 4.71 3.84 7.68
C TYR A 97 5.22 3.94 9.11
N THR A 98 6.48 4.31 9.27
CA THR A 98 7.14 4.42 10.59
C THR A 98 7.53 5.85 10.96
N GLY A 99 7.29 6.82 10.07
CA GLY A 99 7.86 8.18 10.18
C GLY A 99 9.24 8.31 9.53
N TYR A 100 9.99 7.20 9.48
CA TYR A 100 11.30 7.13 8.83
C TYR A 100 11.23 6.39 7.49
N GLN A 101 10.48 5.28 7.43
CA GLN A 101 10.32 4.45 6.24
C GLN A 101 8.85 4.43 5.81
N PHE A 102 8.63 4.38 4.49
CA PHE A 102 7.33 4.17 3.89
C PHE A 102 7.40 3.03 2.86
N GLN A 103 6.44 2.10 2.96
CA GLN A 103 6.38 0.92 2.10
C GLN A 103 5.00 0.77 1.47
N CYS A 104 4.99 0.42 0.19
CA CYS A 104 3.80 0.00 -0.53
C CYS A 104 4.07 -1.33 -1.21
N CYS A 105 3.01 -2.08 -1.50
CA CYS A 105 3.08 -3.29 -2.30
C CYS A 105 2.09 -3.22 -3.46
N ALA A 106 2.23 -4.15 -4.40
CA ALA A 106 1.22 -4.43 -5.42
C ALA A 106 1.05 -5.95 -5.60
N GLN A 107 -0.09 -6.38 -6.12
CA GLN A 107 -0.29 -7.78 -6.51
C GLN A 107 0.41 -8.06 -7.83
N LEU A 108 1.16 -9.15 -7.95
CA LEU A 108 1.88 -9.46 -9.19
C LEU A 108 0.94 -9.82 -10.34
N ASN A 109 -0.06 -10.66 -10.10
CA ASN A 109 -0.97 -11.21 -11.11
C ASN A 109 -1.62 -10.15 -12.04
N PRO A 110 -2.23 -9.06 -11.54
CA PRO A 110 -2.81 -8.03 -12.42
C PRO A 110 -1.76 -7.18 -13.15
N ASN A 111 -0.48 -7.33 -12.80
CA ASN A 111 0.63 -6.52 -13.30
C ASN A 111 1.65 -7.33 -14.10
N LEU A 112 1.28 -8.50 -14.61
CA LEU A 112 2.17 -9.35 -15.41
C LEU A 112 2.44 -8.78 -16.81
N ASN A 113 3.64 -9.01 -17.31
CA ASN A 113 4.00 -8.87 -18.72
C ASN A 113 4.02 -10.26 -19.42
N PRO A 114 4.28 -10.34 -20.74
CA PRO A 114 4.32 -11.62 -21.47
C PRO A 114 5.36 -12.64 -20.97
N HIS A 115 6.29 -12.23 -20.11
CA HIS A 115 7.32 -13.09 -19.51
C HIS A 115 6.94 -13.57 -18.10
N ASN A 116 5.69 -13.35 -17.66
CA ASN A 116 5.21 -13.66 -16.32
C ASN A 116 6.03 -12.96 -15.21
N THR A 117 6.49 -11.74 -15.47
CA THR A 117 7.16 -10.87 -14.49
C THR A 117 6.45 -9.51 -14.43
N LEU A 118 6.79 -8.68 -13.44
CA LEU A 118 6.17 -7.36 -13.29
C LEU A 118 6.36 -6.49 -14.55
N PHE A 119 5.26 -5.97 -15.07
CA PHE A 119 5.25 -5.02 -16.17
C PHE A 119 5.98 -3.73 -15.80
N ALA A 120 6.79 -3.21 -16.71
CA ALA A 120 7.64 -2.05 -16.47
C ALA A 120 6.84 -0.80 -16.07
N GLY A 121 5.68 -0.56 -16.71
CA GLY A 121 4.78 0.53 -16.34
C GLY A 121 4.16 0.32 -14.95
N SER A 122 3.89 -0.93 -14.56
CA SER A 122 3.38 -1.23 -13.22
C SER A 122 4.41 -0.94 -12.13
N ALA A 123 5.66 -1.31 -12.37
CA ALA A 123 6.77 -0.97 -11.47
C ALA A 123 6.94 0.56 -11.34
N PHE A 124 6.87 1.28 -12.47
CA PHE A 124 6.97 2.74 -12.49
C PHE A 124 5.85 3.40 -11.67
N THR A 125 4.60 2.97 -11.85
CA THR A 125 3.46 3.52 -11.10
C THR A 125 3.56 3.21 -9.60
N LEU A 126 3.95 1.98 -9.23
CA LEU A 126 4.17 1.62 -7.83
C LEU A 126 5.25 2.52 -7.20
N ALA A 127 6.43 2.64 -7.82
CA ALA A 127 7.49 3.49 -7.30
C ALA A 127 7.07 4.98 -7.22
N THR A 128 6.37 5.45 -8.26
CA THR A 128 5.86 6.83 -8.31
C THR A 128 4.91 7.12 -7.15
N LEU A 129 3.97 6.23 -6.86
CA LEU A 129 3.03 6.40 -5.75
C LEU A 129 3.71 6.24 -4.38
N THR A 130 4.71 5.37 -4.26
CA THR A 130 5.51 5.28 -3.02
C THR A 130 6.24 6.60 -2.73
N GLY A 131 6.92 7.18 -3.72
CA GLY A 131 7.60 8.46 -3.55
C GLY A 131 6.63 9.62 -3.30
N TRP A 132 5.50 9.64 -4.03
CA TRP A 132 4.44 10.64 -3.84
C TRP A 132 3.79 10.53 -2.46
N GLY A 133 3.53 9.31 -1.98
CA GLY A 133 2.95 9.04 -0.67
C GLY A 133 3.87 9.48 0.45
N MET A 134 5.17 9.21 0.33
CA MET A 134 6.16 9.71 1.29
C MET A 134 6.22 11.24 1.32
N ALA A 135 6.20 11.90 0.16
CA ALA A 135 6.10 13.36 0.07
C ALA A 135 4.87 13.90 0.82
N TRP A 136 3.72 13.26 0.59
CA TRP A 136 2.46 13.63 1.23
C TRP A 136 2.50 13.44 2.75
N LEU A 137 3.06 12.33 3.24
CA LEU A 137 3.21 12.07 4.66
C LEU A 137 4.15 13.08 5.33
N LEU A 138 5.26 13.44 4.70
CA LEU A 138 6.18 14.46 5.22
C LEU A 138 5.54 15.85 5.31
N MET A 139 4.71 16.22 4.34
CA MET A 139 3.92 17.46 4.42
C MET A 139 2.95 17.41 5.60
N ARG A 140 2.27 16.27 5.82
CA ARG A 140 1.33 16.08 6.92
C ARG A 140 1.99 16.13 8.29
N GLU A 141 3.19 15.57 8.45
CA GLU A 141 3.97 15.67 9.71
C GLU A 141 4.31 17.12 10.08
N ARG A 142 4.33 18.04 9.10
CA ARG A 142 4.65 19.46 9.29
C ARG A 142 3.43 20.39 9.17
N ASP A 143 2.23 19.82 9.11
CA ASP A 143 0.97 20.56 8.88
C ASP A 143 0.98 21.44 7.61
N LEU A 144 1.68 20.97 6.56
CA LEU A 144 1.78 21.67 5.29
C LEU A 144 0.72 21.21 4.29
N GLN A 145 0.24 22.16 3.51
CA GLN A 145 -0.71 21.92 2.42
C GLN A 145 -0.11 22.30 1.07
N GLY A 146 -0.50 21.56 0.03
CA GLY A 146 -0.03 21.77 -1.32
C GLY A 146 -0.30 20.56 -2.19
N ASP A 147 -0.24 20.78 -3.49
CA ASP A 147 -0.35 19.76 -4.52
C ASP A 147 1.05 19.20 -4.82
N ILE A 148 1.12 17.88 -5.06
CA ILE A 148 2.38 17.17 -5.30
C ILE A 148 2.37 16.69 -6.75
N VAL A 149 3.37 17.10 -7.51
CA VAL A 149 3.50 16.77 -8.94
C VAL A 149 4.85 16.12 -9.18
N LEU A 150 4.88 14.92 -9.79
CA LEU A 150 6.11 14.33 -10.33
C LEU A 150 6.52 15.14 -11.56
N VAL A 151 7.73 15.71 -11.56
CA VAL A 151 8.23 16.56 -12.66
C VAL A 151 9.39 15.95 -13.44
N ASP A 152 10.11 15.01 -12.83
CA ASP A 152 11.20 14.27 -13.46
C ASP A 152 11.37 12.92 -12.75
N SER A 153 11.85 11.91 -13.48
CA SER A 153 12.09 10.60 -12.89
C SER A 153 13.12 9.80 -13.68
N HIS A 154 13.94 9.02 -12.97
CA HIS A 154 14.84 8.03 -13.52
C HIS A 154 14.55 6.66 -12.92
N ILE A 155 14.42 5.62 -13.75
CA ILE A 155 14.18 4.25 -13.29
C ILE A 155 15.19 3.28 -13.91
N ARG A 156 15.69 2.33 -13.12
CA ARG A 156 16.65 1.29 -13.53
C ARG A 156 16.11 -0.07 -13.14
N TYR A 157 15.89 -0.93 -14.14
CA TYR A 157 15.45 -2.31 -13.97
C TYR A 157 16.68 -3.22 -13.95
N ARG A 158 17.03 -3.77 -12.80
CA ARG A 158 18.22 -4.61 -12.60
C ARG A 158 17.89 -6.10 -12.67
N HIS A 159 16.76 -6.49 -12.09
CA HIS A 159 16.28 -7.87 -12.05
C HIS A 159 14.79 -7.96 -12.36
N PRO A 160 14.32 -9.09 -12.92
CA PRO A 160 12.89 -9.34 -13.06
C PRO A 160 12.22 -9.48 -11.68
N VAL A 161 11.00 -8.98 -11.55
CA VAL A 161 10.18 -9.15 -10.35
C VAL A 161 9.19 -10.28 -10.59
N VAL A 162 9.31 -11.35 -9.79
CA VAL A 162 8.56 -12.62 -9.93
C VAL A 162 7.69 -12.94 -8.71
N GLN A 163 7.70 -12.06 -7.71
CA GLN A 163 6.86 -12.11 -6.52
C GLN A 163 6.07 -10.80 -6.40
N ASN A 164 5.12 -10.73 -5.46
CA ASN A 164 4.45 -9.46 -5.14
C ASN A 164 5.51 -8.40 -4.78
N PRO A 165 5.64 -7.31 -5.56
CA PRO A 165 6.65 -6.30 -5.31
C PRO A 165 6.40 -5.55 -4.00
N VAL A 166 7.48 -5.21 -3.30
CA VAL A 166 7.47 -4.23 -2.21
C VAL A 166 8.34 -3.05 -2.61
N ALA A 167 7.73 -1.87 -2.70
CA ALA A 167 8.40 -0.60 -2.95
C ALA A 167 8.63 0.12 -1.62
N SER A 168 9.89 0.51 -1.36
CA SER A 168 10.31 1.12 -0.11
C SER A 168 11.10 2.40 -0.35
N THR A 169 10.86 3.41 0.50
CA THR A 169 11.69 4.60 0.63
C THR A 169 11.92 4.92 2.11
N SER A 170 12.99 5.63 2.42
CA SER A 170 13.28 6.15 3.76
C SER A 170 13.74 7.60 3.71
N LEU A 171 13.82 8.26 4.87
CA LEU A 171 14.37 9.63 4.97
C LEU A 171 15.78 9.76 4.39
N ASP A 172 16.64 8.74 4.53
CA ASP A 172 17.99 8.75 3.94
C ASP A 172 17.98 8.81 2.40
N GLY A 173 16.91 8.29 1.78
CA GLY A 173 16.69 8.34 0.33
C GLY A 173 16.04 9.62 -0.15
N ILE A 174 15.81 10.60 0.72
CA ILE A 174 15.10 11.84 0.41
C ILE A 174 16.05 13.03 0.52
N SER A 175 15.97 13.92 -0.46
CA SER A 175 16.66 15.21 -0.43
C SER A 175 15.75 16.32 -0.93
N GLY A 176 16.09 17.57 -0.63
CA GLY A 176 15.29 18.73 -1.01
C GLY A 176 14.94 19.61 0.18
N ASP A 177 14.07 20.57 -0.06
CA ASP A 177 13.76 21.64 0.89
C ASP A 177 12.25 21.85 0.95
N LEU A 178 11.64 21.24 1.97
CA LEU A 178 10.22 21.38 2.31
C LEU A 178 9.91 22.74 2.94
N ASP A 179 10.89 23.40 3.57
CA ASP A 179 10.71 24.65 4.33
C ASP A 179 10.28 25.80 3.40
N ARG A 180 10.63 25.71 2.11
CA ARG A 180 10.11 26.64 1.09
C ARG A 180 8.59 26.65 1.02
N LEU A 181 7.94 25.52 1.29
CA LEU A 181 6.49 25.42 1.24
C LEU A 181 5.82 26.18 2.39
N GLU A 182 6.42 26.23 3.58
CA GLU A 182 5.97 27.05 4.71
C GLU A 182 5.90 28.53 4.33
N SER A 183 6.86 29.00 3.53
CA SER A 183 6.90 30.37 3.01
C SER A 183 5.97 30.62 1.80
N GLY A 184 5.06 29.69 1.48
CA GLY A 184 4.15 29.80 0.33
C GLY A 184 4.84 29.71 -1.03
N ARG A 185 6.06 29.17 -1.10
CA ARG A 185 6.82 28.98 -2.34
C ARG A 185 6.81 27.51 -2.77
N LYS A 186 7.05 27.27 -4.05
CA LYS A 186 7.26 25.90 -4.54
C LYS A 186 8.48 25.28 -3.87
N ALA A 187 8.33 24.03 -3.44
CA ALA A 187 9.38 23.20 -2.86
C ALA A 187 9.69 22.04 -3.81
N ARG A 188 10.93 21.56 -3.77
CA ARG A 188 11.38 20.41 -4.54
C ARG A 188 11.87 19.35 -3.57
N ILE A 189 11.41 18.13 -3.76
CA ILE A 189 11.97 16.95 -3.09
C ILE A 189 12.31 15.88 -4.12
N VAL A 190 13.39 15.15 -3.85
CA VAL A 190 13.84 14.01 -4.64
C VAL A 190 13.75 12.79 -3.75
N VAL A 191 13.08 11.75 -4.21
CA VAL A 191 12.81 10.53 -3.44
C VAL A 191 13.35 9.32 -4.18
N ARG A 192 14.25 8.58 -3.53
CA ARG A 192 14.75 7.28 -4.00
C ARG A 192 13.85 6.16 -3.48
N VAL A 193 13.33 5.36 -4.38
CA VAL A 193 12.49 4.18 -4.10
C VAL A 193 13.17 2.93 -4.63
N ILE A 194 13.16 1.87 -3.83
CA ILE A 194 13.63 0.54 -4.23
C ILE A 194 12.44 -0.41 -4.26
N ILE A 195 12.29 -1.14 -5.36
CA ILE A 195 11.33 -2.24 -5.47
C ILE A 195 12.07 -3.56 -5.34
N SER A 196 11.64 -4.35 -4.38
CA SER A 196 12.17 -5.69 -4.14
C SER A 196 11.21 -6.79 -4.60
N SER A 197 11.78 -7.91 -5.03
CA SER A 197 11.08 -9.18 -5.31
C SER A 197 11.57 -10.22 -4.30
N GLY A 198 10.87 -10.35 -3.18
CA GLY A 198 11.42 -11.02 -2.00
C GLY A 198 12.63 -10.25 -1.46
N GLU A 199 13.76 -10.93 -1.26
CA GLU A 199 15.00 -10.33 -0.74
C GLU A 199 15.84 -9.61 -1.80
N VAL A 200 15.44 -9.64 -3.08
CA VAL A 200 16.23 -9.06 -4.18
C VAL A 200 15.75 -7.66 -4.50
N GLU A 201 16.61 -6.65 -4.34
CA GLU A 201 16.40 -5.30 -4.85
C GLU A 201 16.45 -5.29 -6.39
N ALA A 202 15.28 -5.28 -7.01
CA ALA A 202 15.13 -5.53 -8.44
C ALA A 202 15.12 -4.25 -9.27
N ILE A 203 14.56 -3.17 -8.74
CA ILE A 203 14.35 -1.91 -9.47
C ILE A 203 14.67 -0.73 -8.57
N GLU A 204 15.38 0.24 -9.11
CA GLU A 204 15.67 1.52 -8.45
C GLU A 204 15.00 2.65 -9.22
N PHE A 205 14.24 3.47 -8.49
CA PHE A 205 13.56 4.64 -9.01
C PHE A 205 14.01 5.88 -8.23
N ILE A 206 14.23 6.98 -8.93
CA ILE A 206 14.48 8.30 -8.35
C ILE A 206 13.46 9.25 -8.96
N GLY A 207 12.55 9.78 -8.14
CA GLY A 207 11.52 10.72 -8.57
C GLY A 207 11.77 12.11 -8.00
N THR A 208 11.68 13.14 -8.84
CA THR A 208 11.66 14.53 -8.43
C THR A 208 10.22 15.01 -8.36
N TYR A 209 9.77 15.38 -7.17
CA TYR A 209 8.44 15.91 -6.90
C TYR A 209 8.51 17.40 -6.58
N MET A 210 7.64 18.17 -7.21
CA MET A 210 7.39 19.56 -6.87
C MET A 210 6.15 19.65 -5.98
N LEU A 211 6.31 20.34 -4.85
CA LEU A 211 5.23 20.68 -3.93
C LEU A 211 4.81 22.11 -4.24
N ILE A 212 3.53 22.30 -4.54
CA ILE A 212 2.99 23.54 -5.09
C ILE A 212 1.82 24.00 -4.20
N PRO A 213 1.89 25.17 -3.56
CA PRO A 213 0.83 25.63 -2.65
C PRO A 213 -0.57 25.73 -3.26
N ASN A 214 -0.66 26.07 -4.56
CA ASN A 214 -1.92 26.22 -5.28
C ASN A 214 -1.74 25.82 -6.76
N TYR A 215 -1.79 24.52 -7.06
CA TYR A 215 -1.61 24.04 -8.44
C TYR A 215 -2.83 24.31 -9.32
N LYS A 216 -4.04 24.28 -8.75
CA LYS A 216 -5.28 24.58 -9.49
C LYS A 216 -5.24 25.95 -10.17
N ALA A 217 -4.79 26.98 -9.47
CA ALA A 217 -4.62 28.31 -10.06
C ALA A 217 -3.61 28.32 -11.22
N LEU A 218 -2.53 27.54 -11.10
CA LEU A 218 -1.49 27.46 -12.11
C LEU A 218 -1.96 26.74 -13.39
N VAL A 219 -2.83 25.72 -13.27
CA VAL A 219 -3.43 25.04 -14.43
C VAL A 219 -4.48 25.92 -15.13
N ALA A 220 -5.29 26.64 -14.35
CA ALA A 220 -6.30 27.55 -14.90
C ALA A 220 -5.68 28.67 -15.76
N GLN A 221 -4.55 29.24 -15.31
CA GLN A 221 -3.83 30.29 -16.04
C GLN A 221 -3.22 29.85 -17.38
N LYS A 222 -2.96 28.55 -17.56
CA LYS A 222 -2.39 28.00 -18.81
C LYS A 222 -3.44 27.55 -19.83
N SER A 223 -4.70 27.48 -19.40
CA SER A 223 -5.84 27.05 -20.22
C SER A 223 -6.64 28.25 -20.77
N SER A 224 -6.15 29.47 -20.51
CA SER A 224 -6.65 30.76 -20.99
C SER A 224 -5.68 31.32 -22.03
#